data_AF-A0A8T6FT84-F1
#
_entry.id   AF-A0A8T6FT84-F1
#
_cell.length_a   1.000
_cell.length_b   1.000
_cell.length_c   1.000
_cell.angle_alpha   90.00
_cell.angle_beta   90.00
_cell.angle_gamma   90.00
#
_symmetry.space_group_name_H-M   'P 1'
#
loop_
_entity.id
_entity.type
_entity.pdbx_description
1 polymer ?
#
loop_
_entity_poly.entity_id
_entity_poly.type
_entity_poly.pdbx_seq_one_letter_code
_entity_poly.pdbx_strand_id
1 'polypeptide(L)'
;MSIEAVEYPVGHYPPSRPPFSLWGDTLTLQVGAPPDGGEAVTVHYSKLHTLDDTGSTLPPALDDLVATGAGAYAALEWASFAVNRVNVGGADTWRHYHVWAQERLAEFARALARHGRARRARSGVLVSPSGG
;
A
#
# COMPACT_ATOMS: atom_id res chain seq x y z
N MET A 1 -8.78 -7.19 -0.17
CA MET A 1 -9.54 -5.93 -0.30
C MET A 1 -10.02 -5.55 1.08
N SER A 2 -9.77 -4.32 1.53
CA SER A 2 -10.21 -3.81 2.82
C SER A 2 -10.89 -2.45 2.64
N ILE A 3 -11.98 -2.20 3.35
CA ILE A 3 -12.62 -0.88 3.36
C ILE A 3 -11.89 -0.02 4.40
N GLU A 4 -11.47 1.18 4.00
CA GLU A 4 -10.70 2.10 4.85
C GLU A 4 -11.59 3.19 5.45
N ALA A 5 -12.62 3.61 4.71
CA ALA A 5 -13.60 4.59 5.16
C ALA A 5 -14.84 4.57 4.27
N VAL A 6 -15.94 5.07 4.82
CA VAL A 6 -17.15 5.40 4.06
C VAL A 6 -17.49 6.86 4.33
N GLU A 7 -17.83 7.60 3.29
CA GLU A 7 -18.28 8.99 3.39
C GLU A 7 -19.77 9.06 3.10
N TYR A 8 -20.51 9.56 4.07
CA TYR A 8 -21.95 9.81 3.97
C TYR A 8 -22.39 10.81 5.06
N PRO A 9 -23.15 11.87 4.70
CA PRO A 9 -23.44 12.32 3.33
C PRO A 9 -22.17 12.81 2.62
N VAL A 10 -22.11 12.67 1.29
CA VAL A 10 -20.95 13.08 0.48
C VAL A 10 -20.87 14.61 0.30
N GLY A 11 -19.67 15.15 0.12
CA GLY A 11 -19.46 16.53 -0.30
C GLY A 11 -19.53 17.59 0.81
N HIS A 12 -19.67 17.16 2.07
CA HIS A 12 -19.64 18.06 3.22
C HIS A 12 -18.21 18.43 3.63
N TYR A 13 -18.03 19.63 4.18
CA TYR A 13 -16.78 20.04 4.81
C TYR A 13 -17.00 20.45 6.27
N PRO A 14 -16.36 19.77 7.24
CA PRO A 14 -15.48 18.61 7.07
C PRO A 14 -16.23 17.34 6.60
N PRO A 15 -15.56 16.39 5.92
CA PRO A 15 -16.19 15.17 5.43
C PRO A 15 -16.78 14.32 6.56
N SER A 16 -18.03 13.89 6.41
CA SER A 16 -18.71 12.99 7.35
C SER A 16 -18.31 11.54 7.09
N ARG A 17 -17.70 10.90 8.09
CA ARG A 17 -17.23 9.51 8.01
C ARG A 17 -17.86 8.67 9.12
N PRO A 18 -19.08 8.14 8.92
CA PRO A 18 -19.73 7.35 9.94
C PRO A 18 -18.96 6.04 10.20
N PRO A 19 -19.07 5.49 11.43
CA PRO A 19 -18.60 4.13 11.69
C PRO A 19 -19.32 3.13 10.78
N PHE A 20 -18.64 2.05 10.46
CA PHE A 20 -19.21 0.98 9.65
C PHE A 20 -18.80 -0.39 10.20
N SER A 21 -19.57 -1.41 9.83
CA SER A 21 -19.24 -2.81 10.03
C SER A 21 -19.29 -3.56 8.70
N LEU A 22 -18.46 -4.59 8.58
CA LEU A 22 -18.41 -5.45 7.40
C LEU A 22 -18.68 -6.89 7.86
N TRP A 23 -19.66 -7.53 7.23
CA TRP A 23 -19.98 -8.94 7.47
C TRP A 23 -20.12 -9.65 6.13
N GLY A 24 -19.20 -10.58 5.84
CA GLY A 24 -19.09 -11.17 4.51
C GLY A 24 -18.85 -10.09 3.45
N ASP A 25 -19.77 -10.01 2.50
CA ASP A 25 -19.88 -9.03 1.41
C ASP A 25 -20.83 -7.87 1.72
N THR A 26 -21.42 -7.84 2.92
CA THR A 26 -22.36 -6.79 3.36
C THR A 26 -21.64 -5.70 4.16
N LEU A 27 -21.76 -4.46 3.69
CA LEU A 27 -21.30 -3.24 4.38
C LEU A 27 -22.48 -2.54 5.05
N THR A 28 -22.38 -2.32 6.37
CA THR A 28 -23.43 -1.64 7.15
C THR A 28 -22.90 -0.32 7.72
N LEU A 29 -23.59 0.78 7.43
CA LEU A 29 -23.30 2.10 8.00
C LEU A 29 -24.06 2.32 9.29
N GLN A 30 -23.36 2.78 10.33
CA GLN A 30 -23.94 3.12 11.62
C GLN A 30 -24.37 4.59 11.58
N VAL A 31 -25.52 4.84 10.94
CA VAL A 31 -26.11 6.17 10.74
C VAL A 31 -27.50 6.23 11.34
N GLY A 32 -27.91 7.40 11.84
CA GLY A 32 -29.19 7.56 12.54
C GLY A 32 -30.43 7.41 11.67
N ALA A 33 -30.28 7.60 10.35
CA ALA A 33 -31.31 7.32 9.37
C ALA A 33 -30.64 6.69 8.13
N PRO A 34 -31.28 5.70 7.49
CA PRO A 34 -30.80 5.16 6.23
C PRO A 34 -30.81 6.25 5.14
N PRO A 35 -29.91 6.18 4.15
CA PRO A 35 -29.96 7.08 3.01
C PRO A 35 -31.28 6.98 2.27
N ASP A 36 -31.82 8.11 1.87
CA ASP A 36 -32.96 8.14 0.97
C ASP A 36 -32.58 7.57 -0.40
N GLY A 37 -33.55 6.99 -1.10
CA GLY A 37 -33.33 6.44 -2.44
C GLY A 37 -32.81 7.51 -3.39
N GLY A 38 -31.53 7.40 -3.78
CA GLY A 38 -30.85 8.35 -4.67
C GLY A 38 -29.71 9.13 -4.02
N GLU A 39 -29.50 9.02 -2.71
CA GLU A 39 -28.37 9.64 -2.04
C GLU A 39 -27.06 8.87 -2.30
N ALA A 40 -25.99 9.62 -2.56
CA ALA A 40 -24.69 9.04 -2.87
C ALA A 40 -23.92 8.66 -1.61
N VAL A 41 -23.24 7.51 -1.66
CA VAL A 41 -22.33 7.00 -0.64
C VAL A 41 -20.98 6.73 -1.29
N THR A 42 -19.90 7.30 -0.74
CA THR A 42 -18.53 7.06 -1.27
C THR A 42 -17.78 6.07 -0.39
N VAL A 43 -17.34 4.96 -0.97
CA VAL A 43 -16.55 3.92 -0.27
C VAL A 43 -15.08 4.02 -0.67
N HIS A 44 -14.21 4.18 0.31
CA HIS A 44 -12.76 4.12 0.13
C HIS A 44 -12.26 2.73 0.51
N TYR A 45 -11.58 2.06 -0.42
CA TYR A 45 -11.11 0.68 -0.23
C TYR A 45 -9.73 0.44 -0.86
N SER A 46 -9.04 -0.57 -0.33
CA SER A 46 -7.81 -1.10 -0.90
C SER A 46 -8.11 -2.16 -1.96
N LYS A 47 -7.49 -2.03 -3.14
CA LYS A 47 -7.57 -3.00 -4.23
C LYS A 47 -6.25 -3.74 -4.37
N LEU A 48 -6.30 -5.06 -4.51
CA LEU A 48 -5.13 -5.84 -4.88
C LEU A 48 -4.87 -5.65 -6.38
N HIS A 49 -3.62 -5.36 -6.73
CA HIS A 49 -3.19 -5.21 -8.12
C HIS A 49 -2.34 -6.42 -8.51
N THR A 50 -2.59 -6.93 -9.71
CA THR A 50 -1.79 -7.97 -10.37
C THR A 50 -0.72 -7.32 -11.24
N LEU A 51 0.47 -7.92 -11.22
CA LEU A 51 1.58 -7.69 -12.14
C LEU A 51 2.18 -9.08 -12.47
N ASP A 52 2.10 -9.48 -13.74
CA ASP A 52 2.60 -10.77 -14.25
C ASP A 52 3.23 -10.61 -15.64
N ASP A 53 3.56 -11.74 -16.28
CA ASP A 53 4.16 -11.79 -17.62
C ASP A 53 3.20 -11.36 -18.74
N THR A 54 1.90 -11.30 -18.46
CA THR A 54 0.86 -10.89 -19.42
C THR A 54 0.44 -9.42 -19.26
N GLY A 55 0.67 -8.81 -18.09
CA GLY A 55 0.43 -7.38 -17.90
C GLY A 55 0.41 -6.89 -16.45
N SER A 56 -0.02 -5.64 -16.30
CA SER A 56 -0.10 -4.93 -15.03
C SER A 56 -1.46 -4.26 -14.86
N THR A 57 -2.05 -4.38 -13.68
CA THR A 57 -3.21 -3.58 -13.27
C THR A 57 -2.80 -2.35 -12.47
N LEU A 58 -1.49 -2.13 -12.25
CA LEU A 58 -0.99 -0.96 -11.55
C LEU A 58 -1.22 0.30 -12.38
N PRO A 59 -1.48 1.45 -11.72
CA PRO A 59 -1.40 2.73 -12.40
C PRO A 59 -0.01 2.94 -13.01
N PRO A 60 0.11 3.39 -14.28
CA PRO A 60 1.40 3.53 -14.95
C PRO A 60 2.43 4.39 -14.20
N ALA A 61 1.96 5.40 -13.45
CA ALA A 61 2.81 6.25 -12.62
C ALA A 61 3.52 5.52 -11.46
N LEU A 62 3.12 4.27 -11.16
CA LEU A 62 3.72 3.44 -10.12
C LEU A 62 4.65 2.35 -10.67
N ASP A 63 4.70 2.14 -11.99
CA ASP A 63 5.51 1.07 -12.58
C ASP A 63 7.00 1.26 -12.28
N ASP A 64 7.54 2.46 -12.48
CA ASP A 64 8.94 2.79 -12.17
C ASP A 64 9.28 2.60 -10.67
N LEU A 65 8.34 2.93 -9.79
CA LEU A 65 8.50 2.75 -8.34
C LEU A 65 8.61 1.27 -7.99
N VAL A 66 7.74 0.44 -8.55
CA VAL A 66 7.74 -1.01 -8.31
C VAL A 66 9.00 -1.64 -8.91
N ALA A 67 9.41 -1.25 -10.11
CA ALA A 67 10.65 -1.72 -10.73
C ALA A 67 11.89 -1.34 -9.90
N THR A 68 11.94 -0.10 -9.40
CA THR A 68 13.03 0.37 -8.52
C THR A 68 13.07 -0.45 -7.23
N GLY A 69 11.92 -0.72 -6.62
CA GLY A 69 11.82 -1.55 -5.41
C GLY A 69 12.27 -2.99 -5.64
N ALA A 70 11.79 -3.62 -6.72
CA ALA A 70 12.20 -4.97 -7.11
C ALA A 70 13.71 -5.05 -7.34
N GLY A 71 14.30 -4.07 -8.03
CA GLY A 71 15.74 -3.95 -8.24
C GLY A 71 16.53 -3.80 -6.94
N ALA A 72 16.02 -3.01 -5.99
CA ALA A 72 16.66 -2.85 -4.67
C ALA A 72 16.68 -4.16 -3.87
N TYR A 73 15.57 -4.90 -3.84
CA TYR A 73 15.51 -6.20 -3.17
C TYR A 73 16.39 -7.24 -3.86
N ALA A 74 16.41 -7.29 -5.20
CA ALA A 74 17.31 -8.17 -5.93
C ALA A 74 18.79 -7.86 -5.61
N ALA A 75 19.18 -6.58 -5.59
CA ALA A 75 20.54 -6.18 -5.22
C ALA A 75 20.90 -6.57 -3.77
N LEU A 76 19.95 -6.50 -2.84
CA LEU A 76 20.13 -6.96 -1.46
C LEU A 76 20.37 -8.47 -1.38
N GLU A 77 19.58 -9.26 -2.10
CA GLU A 77 19.76 -10.73 -2.18
C GLU A 77 21.13 -11.09 -2.75
N TRP A 78 21.55 -10.41 -3.83
CA TRP A 78 22.88 -10.60 -4.40
C TRP A 78 24.01 -10.23 -3.43
N ALA A 79 23.86 -9.15 -2.66
CA ALA A 79 24.82 -8.75 -1.64
C ALA A 79 24.91 -9.80 -0.51
N SER A 80 23.77 -10.33 -0.06
CA SER A 80 23.70 -11.42 0.93
C SER A 80 24.37 -12.70 0.41
N PHE A 81 24.07 -13.09 -0.83
CA PHE A 81 24.68 -14.24 -1.49
C PHE A 81 26.20 -14.10 -1.66
N ALA A 82 26.67 -12.91 -2.05
CA ALA A 82 28.10 -12.61 -2.19
C ALA A 82 28.83 -12.64 -0.84
N VAL A 83 28.22 -12.13 0.23
CA VAL A 83 28.73 -12.22 1.61
C VAL A 83 28.83 -13.69 2.06
N ASN A 84 27.83 -14.51 1.77
CA ASN A 84 27.86 -15.95 2.10
C ASN A 84 28.89 -16.75 1.28
N ARG A 85 29.44 -16.17 0.20
CA ARG A 85 30.53 -16.75 -0.62
C ARG A 85 31.92 -16.19 -0.28
N VAL A 86 32.06 -15.46 0.84
CA VAL A 86 33.35 -14.99 1.37
C VAL A 86 34.16 -16.18 1.88
N ASN A 87 34.71 -16.90 0.91
CA ASN A 87 35.93 -17.71 1.00
C ASN A 87 36.71 -17.70 -0.34
N VAL A 88 36.29 -16.94 -1.39
CA VAL A 88 36.86 -17.15 -2.74
C VAL A 88 37.16 -15.92 -3.63
N GLY A 89 37.07 -14.66 -3.17
CA GLY A 89 37.44 -13.51 -4.03
C GLY A 89 37.62 -12.17 -3.32
N GLY A 90 38.60 -11.38 -3.76
CA GLY A 90 39.21 -10.23 -3.08
C GLY A 90 38.28 -9.09 -2.59
N ALA A 91 38.78 -8.36 -1.59
CA ALA A 91 38.03 -7.42 -0.74
C ALA A 91 37.38 -6.20 -1.42
N ASP A 92 37.80 -5.80 -2.62
CA ASP A 92 37.36 -4.53 -3.24
C ASP A 92 36.04 -4.61 -4.02
N THR A 93 35.69 -5.78 -4.57
CA THR A 93 34.44 -5.97 -5.32
C THR A 93 33.23 -5.97 -4.39
N TRP A 94 33.35 -6.56 -3.20
CA TRP A 94 32.30 -6.62 -2.18
C TRP A 94 31.83 -5.23 -1.72
N ARG A 95 32.77 -4.31 -1.50
CA ARG A 95 32.47 -2.97 -0.99
C ARG A 95 31.61 -2.17 -1.98
N HIS A 96 31.86 -2.30 -3.28
CA HIS A 96 31.05 -1.66 -4.32
C HIS A 96 29.61 -2.19 -4.36
N TYR A 97 29.41 -3.51 -4.27
CA TYR A 97 28.06 -4.07 -4.25
C TYR A 97 27.28 -3.68 -2.99
N HIS A 98 27.95 -3.62 -1.82
CA HIS A 98 27.30 -3.21 -0.59
C HIS A 98 26.86 -1.73 -0.62
N VAL A 99 27.73 -0.84 -1.10
CA VAL A 99 27.40 0.58 -1.27
C VAL A 99 26.27 0.76 -2.28
N TRP A 100 26.34 0.09 -3.43
CA TRP A 100 25.30 0.16 -4.46
C TRP A 100 23.93 -0.34 -3.96
N ALA A 101 23.89 -1.41 -3.18
CA ALA A 101 22.67 -1.92 -2.57
C ALA A 101 22.07 -0.93 -1.55
N GLN A 102 22.91 -0.30 -0.71
CA GLN A 102 22.44 0.72 0.25
C GLN A 102 21.88 1.96 -0.46
N GLU A 103 22.51 2.42 -1.54
CA GLU A 103 22.03 3.55 -2.34
C GLU A 103 20.65 3.28 -2.95
N ARG A 104 20.45 2.09 -3.55
CA ARG A 104 19.15 1.69 -4.11
C ARG A 104 18.06 1.57 -3.05
N LEU A 105 18.37 1.00 -1.89
CA LEU A 105 17.42 0.93 -0.77
C LEU A 105 17.02 2.31 -0.25
N ALA A 106 17.99 3.23 -0.14
CA ALA A 106 17.72 4.60 0.30
C ALA A 106 16.84 5.35 -0.71
N GLU A 107 17.06 5.17 -2.01
CA GLU A 107 16.22 5.75 -3.05
C GLU A 107 14.80 5.18 -3.02
N PHE A 108 14.66 3.86 -2.94
CA PHE A 108 13.36 3.19 -2.82
C PHE A 108 12.58 3.68 -1.59
N ALA A 109 13.24 3.74 -0.43
CA ALA A 109 12.62 4.23 0.80
C ALA A 109 12.15 5.70 0.69
N ARG A 110 12.94 6.57 0.04
CA ARG A 110 12.56 7.97 -0.22
C ARG A 110 11.36 8.05 -1.16
N ALA A 111 11.34 7.25 -2.22
CA ALA A 111 10.23 7.21 -3.17
C ALA A 111 8.95 6.70 -2.49
N LEU A 112 9.04 5.63 -1.70
CA LEU A 112 7.93 5.10 -0.92
C LEU A 112 7.39 6.13 0.07
N ALA A 113 8.25 6.86 0.78
CA ALA A 113 7.85 7.88 1.74
C ALA A 113 7.06 9.04 1.07
N ARG A 114 7.40 9.42 -0.17
CA ARG A 114 6.64 10.44 -0.92
C ARG A 114 5.21 9.99 -1.20
N HIS A 115 5.01 8.73 -1.59
CA HIS A 115 3.68 8.20 -1.87
C HIS A 115 2.89 7.83 -0.61
N GLY A 116 3.56 7.35 0.45
CA GLY A 116 2.94 7.01 1.73
C GLY A 116 2.39 8.22 2.49
N ARG A 117 3.04 9.39 2.40
CA ARG A 117 2.54 10.63 3.02
C ARG A 117 1.30 11.20 2.32
N ALA A 118 1.21 11.05 1.00
CA ALA A 118 0.06 11.51 0.21
C ALA A 118 -1.20 10.65 0.42
N ARG A 119 -1.04 9.40 0.84
CA ARG A 119 -2.13 8.41 0.97
C ARG A 119 -2.58 8.15 2.41
N ARG A 120 -2.24 9.00 3.38
CA ARG A 120 -2.75 8.86 4.75
C ARG A 120 -4.21 9.30 4.84
N ALA A 121 -5.11 8.51 4.28
CA ALA A 121 -6.52 8.57 4.60
C ALA A 121 -6.66 8.31 6.10
N ARG A 122 -7.22 9.26 6.84
CA ARG A 122 -7.52 9.04 8.26
C ARG A 122 -8.58 7.94 8.32
N SER A 123 -8.20 6.79 8.88
CA SER A 123 -9.02 5.60 9.01
C SER A 123 -10.36 5.90 9.67
N GLY A 124 -11.45 5.42 9.09
CA GLY A 124 -12.72 5.26 9.81
C GLY A 124 -12.61 4.09 10.79
N VAL A 125 -13.24 4.19 11.95
CA VAL A 125 -13.24 3.12 12.95
C VAL A 125 -14.15 1.99 12.46
N LEU A 126 -13.54 0.85 12.11
CA LEU A 126 -14.25 -0.41 11.92
C LEU A 126 -14.67 -0.92 13.30
N VAL A 127 -15.97 -1.07 13.52
CA VAL A 127 -16.49 -1.65 14.76
C VAL A 127 -16.66 -3.15 14.55
N SER A 128 -15.99 -3.97 15.36
CA SER A 128 -16.20 -5.42 15.36
C SER A 128 -17.64 -5.72 15.79
N PRO A 129 -18.36 -6.64 15.10
CA PRO A 129 -19.69 -7.04 15.54
C PRO A 129 -19.58 -7.70 16.93
N SER A 130 -20.25 -7.13 17.92
CA SER A 130 -20.40 -7.73 19.25
C SER A 130 -21.28 -8.96 19.12
N GLY A 131 -20.67 -10.15 19.29
CA GLY A 131 -21.39 -11.42 19.26
C GLY A 131 -22.50 -11.47 20.30
N GLY A 132 -23.66 -11.98 19.87
CA GLY A 132 -24.74 -12.45 20.75
C GLY A 132 -24.63 -13.94 20.96
#